data_AF-A0A7X9BCK7-F1
#
_entry.id   AF-A0A7X9BCK7-F1
#
_cell.length_a   1.000
_cell.length_b   1.000
_cell.length_c   1.000
_cell.angle_alpha   90.00
_cell.angle_beta   90.00
_cell.angle_gamma   90.00
#
_symmetry.space_group_name_H-M   'P 1'
#
loop_
_entity.id
_entity.type
_entity.pdbx_description
1 polymer ?
#
loop_
_entity_poly.entity_id
_entity_poly.type
_entity_poly.pdbx_seq_one_letter_code
_entity_poly.pdbx_strand_id
1 'polypeptide(L)'
;MKYIIKRNINLFGKTNIIKFGYNVKINNNGNGFENFDIGNEEIIINDLLKPLNQETINKLNEINPIYVSLSKYFFDNNKKLTFIEYENDIAISRISRDDLQ
;
A
#
# COMPACT_ATOMS: atom_id res chain seq x y z
N MET A 1 -10.98 8.94 -10.52
CA MET A 1 -11.34 7.52 -10.26
C MET A 1 -10.31 6.95 -9.28
N LYS A 2 -10.62 5.86 -8.58
CA LYS A 2 -9.67 5.18 -7.71
C LYS A 2 -9.32 3.81 -8.26
N TYR A 3 -8.04 3.47 -8.29
CA TYR A 3 -7.56 2.12 -8.55
C TYR A 3 -6.96 1.54 -7.27
N ILE A 4 -7.19 0.26 -7.00
CA ILE A 4 -6.77 -0.39 -5.77
C ILE A 4 -6.06 -1.70 -6.11
N ILE A 5 -4.81 -1.83 -5.67
CA ILE A 5 -4.10 -3.11 -5.68
C ILE A 5 -4.27 -3.74 -4.30
N LYS A 6 -4.80 -4.97 -4.24
CA LYS A 6 -5.02 -5.72 -3.00
C LYS A 6 -3.98 -6.84 -2.87
N ARG A 7 -3.40 -6.99 -1.68
CA ARG A 7 -2.46 -8.07 -1.33
C ARG A 7 -2.76 -8.62 0.05
N ASN A 8 -2.46 -9.89 0.26
CA ASN A 8 -2.46 -10.51 1.58
C ASN A 8 -1.06 -10.40 2.16
N ILE A 9 -0.96 -10.07 3.44
CA ILE A 9 0.29 -9.99 4.18
C ILE A 9 0.10 -10.58 5.57
N ASN A 10 1.09 -11.30 6.08
CA ASN A 10 1.08 -11.76 7.46
C ASN A 10 1.73 -10.68 8.33
N LEU A 11 0.97 -10.08 9.24
CA LEU A 11 1.47 -9.16 10.25
C LEU A 11 1.22 -9.78 11.62
N PHE A 12 2.31 -10.04 12.35
CA PHE A 12 2.28 -10.64 13.71
C PHE A 12 1.52 -11.97 13.80
N GLY A 13 1.72 -12.85 12.83
CA GLY A 13 1.06 -14.16 12.81
C GLY A 13 -0.40 -14.14 12.39
N LYS A 14 -0.93 -12.98 11.99
CA LYS A 14 -2.31 -12.83 11.49
C LYS A 14 -2.31 -12.46 10.01
N THR A 15 -3.19 -13.09 9.24
CA THR A 15 -3.45 -12.70 7.85
C THR A 15 -4.16 -11.35 7.85
N ASN A 16 -3.56 -10.37 7.20
CA ASN A 16 -4.13 -9.05 6.98
C ASN A 16 -4.24 -8.82 5.47
N ILE A 17 -5.21 -8.00 5.09
CA ILE A 17 -5.32 -7.47 3.74
C ILE A 17 -4.71 -6.06 3.75
N ILE A 18 -3.81 -5.81 2.81
CA ILE A 18 -3.33 -4.47 2.51
C ILE A 18 -3.86 -4.04 1.14
N LYS A 19 -4.40 -2.83 1.07
CA LYS A 19 -4.93 -2.21 -0.15
C LYS A 19 -4.15 -0.95 -0.45
N PHE A 20 -3.57 -0.90 -1.63
CA PHE A 20 -2.77 0.20 -2.14
C PHE A 20 -3.62 1.05 -3.08
N GLY A 21 -3.94 2.27 -2.64
CA GLY A 21 -4.84 3.17 -3.32
C GLY A 21 -4.13 4.18 -4.20
N TYR A 22 -4.66 4.36 -5.41
CA TYR A 22 -4.18 5.32 -6.40
C TYR A 22 -5.32 6.20 -6.89
N ASN A 23 -5.04 7.48 -7.11
CA ASN A 23 -5.93 8.36 -7.87
C ASN A 23 -5.56 8.26 -9.35
N VAL A 24 -6.49 7.77 -10.16
CA VAL A 24 -6.29 7.57 -11.60
C VAL A 24 -7.35 8.32 -12.41
N LYS A 25 -6.99 8.64 -13.65
CA LYS A 25 -7.87 9.27 -14.64
C LYS A 25 -7.85 8.43 -15.92
N ILE A 26 -9.03 8.20 -16.51
CA ILE A 26 -9.14 7.50 -17.79
C ILE A 26 -8.50 8.36 -18.87
N ASN A 27 -7.74 7.75 -19.78
CA ASN A 27 -7.15 8.44 -20.91
C ASN A 27 -8.21 8.91 -21.93
N ASN A 28 -7.84 9.82 -22.83
CA ASN A 28 -8.77 10.35 -23.83
C ASN A 28 -9.36 9.29 -24.77
N ASN A 29 -8.70 8.13 -24.90
CA ASN A 29 -9.14 7.03 -25.76
C ASN A 29 -10.11 6.07 -25.03
N GLY A 30 -10.35 6.24 -23.73
CA GLY A 30 -11.25 5.40 -22.94
C GLY A 30 -10.74 3.98 -22.67
N ASN A 31 -9.51 3.64 -23.06
CA ASN A 31 -8.99 2.27 -23.05
C ASN A 31 -7.90 2.02 -21.99
N GLY A 32 -7.60 3.00 -21.15
CA GLY A 32 -6.59 2.90 -20.11
C GLY A 32 -6.55 4.12 -19.20
N PHE A 33 -5.48 4.25 -18.41
CA PHE A 33 -5.29 5.37 -17.48
C PHE A 33 -4.19 6.33 -17.95
N GLU A 34 -4.36 7.63 -17.66
CA GLU A 34 -3.34 8.65 -17.89
C GLU A 34 -2.18 8.45 -16.91
N ASN A 35 -0.95 8.36 -17.43
CA ASN A 35 0.30 8.28 -16.64
C ASN A 35 0.32 7.18 -15.55
N PHE A 36 -0.49 6.12 -15.75
CA PHE A 36 -0.64 5.04 -14.80
C PHE A 36 -0.71 3.70 -15.52
N ASP A 37 0.28 2.85 -15.27
CA ASP A 37 0.36 1.50 -15.82
C ASP A 37 0.08 0.49 -14.70
N ILE A 38 -1.04 -0.22 -14.82
CA ILE A 38 -1.48 -1.20 -13.81
C ILE A 38 -0.42 -2.29 -13.59
N GLY A 39 0.14 -2.84 -14.68
CA GLY A 39 1.09 -3.95 -14.60
C GLY A 39 2.40 -3.53 -13.94
N ASN A 40 2.87 -2.33 -14.26
CA ASN A 40 4.06 -1.79 -13.61
C ASN A 40 3.84 -1.52 -12.11
N GLU A 41 2.69 -0.94 -11.73
CA GLU A 41 2.41 -0.68 -10.32
C GLU A 41 2.20 -1.98 -9.52
N GLU A 42 1.61 -3.03 -10.12
CA GLU A 42 1.53 -4.37 -9.53
C GLU A 42 2.93 -4.95 -9.22
N ILE A 43 3.88 -4.79 -10.14
CA ILE A 43 5.28 -5.24 -9.96
C ILE A 43 5.95 -4.44 -8.84
N ILE A 44 5.85 -3.11 -8.85
CA ILE A 44 6.42 -2.25 -7.81
C ILE A 44 5.89 -2.65 -6.43
N ILE A 45 4.57 -2.82 -6.28
CA ILE A 45 3.98 -3.23 -5.01
C ILE A 45 4.51 -4.60 -4.56
N ASN A 46 4.60 -5.57 -5.47
CA ASN A 46 5.14 -6.89 -5.14
C ASN A 46 6.61 -6.79 -4.68
N ASP A 47 7.41 -5.97 -5.34
CA ASP A 47 8.83 -5.77 -4.98
C ASP A 47 9.00 -5.09 -3.63
N LEU A 48 8.15 -4.12 -3.29
CA LEU A 48 8.15 -3.48 -1.96
C LEU A 48 7.69 -4.43 -0.85
N LEU A 49 6.90 -5.46 -1.17
CA LEU A 49 6.46 -6.46 -0.20
C LEU A 49 7.53 -7.54 0.06
N LYS A 50 8.37 -7.89 -0.92
CA LYS A 50 9.42 -8.92 -0.80
C LYS A 50 10.33 -8.77 0.44
N PRO A 51 10.86 -7.58 0.79
CA PRO A 51 11.75 -7.44 1.94
C PRO A 51 11.04 -7.49 3.29
N LEU A 52 9.70 -7.42 3.33
CA LEU A 52 8.91 -7.35 4.57
C LEU A 52 8.71 -8.72 5.21
N ASN A 53 9.80 -9.37 5.60
CA ASN A 53 9.77 -10.57 6.42
C ASN A 53 9.39 -10.24 7.88
N GLN A 54 9.15 -11.27 8.70
CA GLN A 54 8.74 -11.09 10.10
C GLN A 54 9.73 -10.27 10.93
N GLU A 55 11.03 -10.42 10.68
CA GLU A 55 12.07 -9.66 11.36
C GLU A 55 11.97 -8.15 11.04
N THR A 56 11.78 -7.81 9.76
CA THR A 56 11.64 -6.42 9.30
C THR A 56 10.35 -5.79 9.84
N ILE A 57 9.25 -6.54 9.84
CA ILE A 57 7.97 -6.10 10.43
C ILE A 57 8.12 -5.81 11.92
N ASN A 58 8.81 -6.68 12.66
CA ASN A 58 9.05 -6.47 14.09
C ASN A 58 9.85 -5.18 14.34
N LYS A 59 10.94 -4.97 13.59
CA LYS A 59 11.76 -3.74 13.68
C LYS A 59 10.94 -2.47 13.40
N LEU A 60 10.07 -2.49 12.40
CA LEU A 60 9.21 -1.34 12.07
C LEU A 60 8.20 -1.01 13.19
N ASN A 61 7.77 -2.02 13.94
CA ASN A 61 6.80 -1.86 15.03
C ASN A 61 7.43 -1.28 16.32
N GLU A 62 8.74 -1.37 16.49
CA GLU A 62 9.45 -0.81 17.65
C GLU A 62 9.50 0.73 17.61
N ILE A 63 9.42 1.33 16.42
CA ILE A 63 9.59 2.77 16.21
C ILE A 63 8.24 3.51 16.29
N ASN A 64 7.22 2.99 15.60
CA ASN A 64 5.88 3.56 15.51
C ASN A 64 4.86 2.42 15.36
N PRO A 65 3.55 2.68 15.53
CA PRO A 65 2.53 1.69 15.20
C PRO A 65 2.77 1.12 13.79
N ILE A 66 2.81 -0.21 13.67
CA ILE A 66 3.24 -0.89 12.43
C ILE A 66 2.58 -0.37 11.14
N TYR A 67 1.28 -0.05 11.17
CA TYR A 67 0.56 0.47 10.01
C TYR A 67 1.09 1.86 9.58
N VAL A 68 1.52 2.69 10.53
CA VAL A 68 2.16 3.97 10.25
C VAL A 68 3.55 3.75 9.63
N SER A 69 4.37 2.89 10.22
CA SER A 69 5.72 2.59 9.72
C SER A 69 5.68 2.00 8.30
N LEU A 70 4.79 1.04 8.05
CA LEU A 70 4.57 0.48 6.72
C LEU A 70 4.06 1.54 5.74
N SER A 71 3.12 2.39 6.17
CA SER A 71 2.60 3.44 5.30
C SER A 71 3.69 4.40 4.85
N LYS A 72 4.54 4.86 5.78
CA LYS A 72 5.70 5.70 5.46
C LYS A 72 6.62 5.01 4.45
N TYR A 73 7.02 3.76 4.72
CA TYR A 73 7.86 2.98 3.81
C TYR A 73 7.27 2.91 2.38
N PHE A 74 5.99 2.56 2.24
CA PHE A 74 5.38 2.47 0.91
C PHE A 74 5.23 3.83 0.25
N PHE A 75 4.89 4.87 0.99
CA PHE A 75 4.75 6.22 0.43
C PHE A 75 6.07 6.82 -0.01
N ASP A 76 7.16 6.56 0.70
CA ASP A 76 8.50 7.01 0.35
C ASP A 76 8.99 6.33 -0.94
N ASN A 77 8.61 5.06 -1.13
CA ASN A 77 9.08 4.24 -2.25
C ASN A 77 8.13 4.20 -3.46
N ASN A 78 6.86 4.59 -3.32
CA ASN A 78 5.93 4.76 -4.44
C ASN A 78 5.14 6.07 -4.30
N LYS A 79 5.59 7.10 -5.03
CA LYS A 79 4.99 8.46 -5.00
C LYS A 79 3.58 8.55 -5.57
N LYS A 80 3.13 7.56 -6.36
CA LYS A 80 1.78 7.57 -6.94
C LYS A 80 0.71 7.07 -5.96
N LEU A 81 1.13 6.39 -4.88
CA LEU A 81 0.21 5.98 -3.82
C LEU A 81 -0.37 7.20 -3.11
N THR A 82 -1.69 7.18 -2.95
CA THR A 82 -2.46 8.24 -2.30
C THR A 82 -2.97 7.82 -0.94
N PHE A 83 -3.31 6.54 -0.76
CA PHE A 83 -3.67 5.98 0.53
C PHE A 83 -3.31 4.50 0.62
N ILE A 84 -3.22 4.01 1.84
CA ILE A 84 -3.07 2.58 2.14
C ILE A 84 -4.13 2.22 3.18
N GLU A 85 -4.78 1.09 2.97
CA GLU A 85 -5.79 0.57 3.88
C GLU A 85 -5.41 -0.82 4.35
N TYR A 86 -5.48 -1.02 5.66
CA TYR A 86 -5.18 -2.25 6.37
C TYR A 86 -6.49 -2.80 6.90
N GLU A 87 -6.82 -4.02 6.50
CA GLU A 87 -8.04 -4.71 6.89
C GLU A 87 -7.68 -6.03 7.57
N ASN A 88 -8.32 -6.28 8.70
CA ASN A 88 -8.33 -7.56 9.39
C ASN A 88 -9.78 -7.91 9.79
N ASP A 89 -9.95 -9.04 10.48
CA ASP A 89 -11.28 -9.55 10.86
C ASP A 89 -12.07 -8.62 11.81
N ILE A 90 -11.42 -7.61 12.39
CA ILE A 90 -11.97 -6.78 13.46
C ILE A 90 -12.13 -5.32 13.00
N ALA A 91 -11.23 -4.82 12.16
CA ALA A 91 -11.17 -3.40 11.82
C ALA A 91 -10.56 -3.13 10.44
N ILE A 92 -10.91 -1.95 9.92
CA ILE A 92 -10.31 -1.33 8.74
C ILE A 92 -9.66 -0.02 9.20
N SER A 93 -8.37 0.14 8.89
CA SER A 93 -7.62 1.37 9.12
C SER A 93 -7.10 1.90 7.80
N ARG A 94 -7.42 3.15 7.45
CA ARG A 94 -6.87 3.83 6.27
C ARG A 94 -5.93 4.95 6.70
N ILE A 95 -4.80 5.03 6.03
CA ILE A 95 -3.82 6.12 6.18
C ILE A 95 -3.62 6.72 4.78
N SER A 96 -3.87 8.01 4.64
CA SER A 96 -3.53 8.77 3.44
C SER A 96 -2.09 9.29 3.52
N ARG A 97 -1.52 9.65 2.37
CA ARG A 97 -0.19 10.27 2.35
C ARG A 97 -0.13 11.57 3.15
N ASP A 98 -1.21 12.35 3.13
CA ASP A 98 -1.28 13.65 3.78
C ASP A 98 -1.38 13.54 5.30
N ASP A 99 -1.84 12.39 5.83
CA ASP A 99 -1.89 12.13 7.28
C ASP A 99 -0.50 11.97 7.91
N LEU A 100 0.55 11.83 7.10
CA LEU A 100 1.92 11.53 7.52
C LEU A 100 2.94 12.65 7.22
N GLN A 101 2.48 13.78 6.70
CA GLN A 101 3.31 14.96 6.40
C GLN A 101 3.41 15.92 7.59
#